data_AF-A0A2D5W4L8-F1
#
_entry.id   AF-A0A2D5W4L8-F1
#
_cell.length_a   1.000
_cell.length_b   1.000
_cell.length_c   1.000
_cell.angle_alpha   90.00
_cell.angle_beta   90.00
_cell.angle_gamma   90.00
#
_symmetry.space_group_name_H-M   'P 1'
#
loop_
_entity.id
_entity.type
_entity.pdbx_description
1 polymer ?
#
loop_
_entity_poly.entity_id
_entity_poly.type
_entity_poly.pdbx_seq_one_letter_code
_entity_poly.pdbx_strand_id
1 'polypeptide(L)'
;MSDERSWMERLMRRGRLRRVSLEKAKTAARAGRREVLPQAGEKAAVALAAFLLGTFLLGADASHTTRHWLAAAALMAVSTLIFGRFLLLLRREALSSVGRVINLALLVLLPLFILNLLGPLWTAAGIAFLPLSFFSLIIALVWGRALALESTVFSGALLGLYLLLRRGEPMADPGGLLVCLGGALGACLAAGRIRRRTALVRVGIVTGLTQLSLAGALALLGEGSVLEGLRWAGLLGAQGLLVGVVVSGLLPAIEILFKITTAVSLLELGNTHEQPLLRKLLIEAPGTFHHSYLVGLLAEASAEAVGADALLTRVGALYHDIGKLNKPEYFAENSRGEGSRHAGLTPEMSTLIICAHPRDGMELGEYYGLPKTVLDFMPEHHGTCLIEYFYHAARELRVDEQVSEESFRYPGPKPQRVETAIVMIADAVEAISRQMADPTRTRLGEMVHEVVTKRLMDGQFSECGMTLADLEKIEAACLQVLMGLYHQRATFPKSMRAHPLDLSQPSAARKASLDGEDPDATLLGRGGDRAGSLG
;
A
#
# COMPACT_ATOMS: atom_id res chain seq x y z
N MET A 1 -28.52 -34.64 10.12
CA MET A 1 -27.17 -35.22 10.33
C MET A 1 -26.56 -35.91 9.10
N SER A 2 -27.33 -36.36 8.10
CA SER A 2 -26.75 -36.93 6.84
C SER A 2 -26.36 -35.87 5.81
N ASP A 3 -27.01 -34.70 5.80
CA ASP A 3 -26.77 -33.66 4.79
C ASP A 3 -25.52 -32.79 5.04
N GLU A 4 -25.11 -32.62 6.31
CA GLU A 4 -23.86 -31.91 6.66
C GLU A 4 -22.61 -32.70 6.27
N ARG A 5 -22.65 -34.04 6.41
CA ARG A 5 -21.55 -34.92 5.98
C ARG A 5 -21.35 -34.88 4.46
N SER A 6 -22.46 -34.81 3.72
CA SER A 6 -22.50 -34.68 2.26
C SER A 6 -21.95 -33.34 1.75
N TRP A 7 -22.12 -32.24 2.51
CA TRP A 7 -21.51 -30.94 2.20
C TRP A 7 -20.00 -30.90 2.50
N MET A 8 -19.58 -31.41 3.67
CA MET A 8 -18.16 -31.55 4.01
C MET A 8 -17.41 -32.49 3.05
N GLU A 9 -18.01 -33.60 2.63
CA GLU A 9 -17.42 -34.49 1.62
C GLU A 9 -17.31 -33.84 0.24
N ARG A 10 -18.25 -32.95 -0.14
CA ARG A 10 -18.15 -32.17 -1.38
C ARG A 10 -17.05 -31.10 -1.31
N LEU A 11 -16.84 -30.50 -0.14
CA LEU A 11 -15.70 -29.61 0.12
C LEU A 11 -14.36 -30.37 0.14
N MET A 12 -14.34 -31.56 0.74
CA MET A 12 -13.17 -32.44 0.80
C MET A 12 -12.85 -33.08 -0.56
N ARG A 13 -13.86 -33.31 -1.42
CA ARG A 13 -13.67 -33.70 -2.83
C ARG A 13 -13.11 -32.57 -3.68
N ARG A 14 -13.43 -31.28 -3.37
CA ARG A 14 -12.66 -30.12 -3.88
C ARG A 14 -11.25 -30.03 -3.27
N GLY A 15 -11.04 -30.66 -2.11
CA GLY A 15 -9.73 -31.00 -1.56
C GLY A 15 -8.90 -31.98 -2.39
N ARG A 16 -9.35 -32.47 -3.56
CA ARG A 16 -8.43 -33.11 -4.53
C ARG A 16 -7.41 -32.16 -5.16
N LEU A 17 -7.52 -30.85 -4.91
CA LEU A 17 -6.46 -29.89 -5.20
C LEU A 17 -5.35 -29.86 -4.13
N ARG A 18 -5.48 -30.56 -2.98
CA ARG A 18 -4.51 -30.55 -1.86
C ARG A 18 -3.19 -31.32 -2.09
N ARG A 19 -2.92 -31.83 -3.29
CA ARG A 19 -1.60 -32.44 -3.62
C ARG A 19 -1.05 -32.07 -4.99
N VAL A 20 -1.70 -31.16 -5.72
CA VAL A 20 -1.18 -30.69 -7.00
C VAL A 20 -0.18 -29.56 -6.74
N SER A 21 1.02 -30.01 -6.39
CA SER A 21 2.29 -29.43 -6.83
C SER A 21 2.93 -28.30 -6.03
N LEU A 22 3.14 -28.53 -4.73
CA LEU A 22 4.30 -27.99 -4.01
C LEU A 22 5.62 -28.35 -4.72
N GLU A 23 5.69 -29.51 -5.40
CA GLU A 23 6.81 -29.88 -6.28
C GLU A 23 6.94 -28.96 -7.52
N LYS A 24 5.82 -28.51 -8.12
CA LYS A 24 5.86 -27.51 -9.23
C LYS A 24 6.14 -26.10 -8.72
N ALA A 25 5.64 -25.74 -7.55
CA ALA A 25 5.99 -24.48 -6.89
C ALA A 25 7.49 -24.46 -6.53
N LYS A 26 8.04 -25.55 -6.00
CA LYS A 26 9.48 -25.72 -5.72
C LYS A 26 10.36 -25.64 -6.97
N THR A 27 9.90 -26.18 -8.10
CA THR A 27 10.63 -26.04 -9.38
C THR A 27 10.52 -24.64 -9.97
N ALA A 28 9.37 -23.97 -9.83
CA ALA A 28 9.19 -22.58 -10.27
C ALA A 28 9.98 -21.56 -9.42
N ALA A 29 9.97 -21.71 -8.09
CA ALA A 29 10.67 -20.83 -7.15
C ALA A 29 12.21 -20.97 -7.25
N ARG A 30 12.73 -22.15 -7.61
CA ARG A 30 14.16 -22.35 -7.90
C ARG A 30 14.61 -21.63 -9.18
N ALA A 31 13.74 -21.46 -10.16
CA ALA A 31 14.08 -20.78 -11.42
C ALA A 31 14.16 -19.25 -11.29
N GLY A 32 13.59 -18.66 -10.25
CA GLY A 32 13.56 -17.20 -10.02
C GLY A 32 14.78 -16.61 -9.32
N ARG A 33 15.68 -17.45 -8.78
CA ARG A 33 16.90 -16.99 -8.08
C ARG A 33 18.05 -16.75 -9.05
N ARG A 34 18.01 -15.61 -9.76
CA ARG A 34 19.20 -15.07 -10.44
C ARG A 34 19.60 -13.73 -9.84
N GLU A 35 20.69 -13.81 -9.07
CA GLU A 35 21.71 -12.81 -8.74
C GLU A 35 21.35 -11.33 -8.90
N VAL A 36 21.34 -10.63 -7.75
CA VAL A 36 21.50 -9.18 -7.69
C VAL A 36 22.94 -8.85 -8.11
N LEU A 37 23.14 -8.61 -9.40
CA LEU A 37 24.45 -8.27 -9.97
C LEU A 37 24.91 -6.85 -9.55
N PRO A 38 26.19 -6.66 -9.21
CA PRO A 38 26.81 -5.37 -8.79
C PRO A 38 27.00 -4.34 -9.93
N GLN A 39 26.19 -4.41 -10.99
CA GLN A 39 26.35 -3.67 -12.25
C GLN A 39 25.47 -2.42 -12.40
N ALA A 40 25.14 -1.72 -11.30
CA ALA A 40 24.29 -0.53 -11.37
C ALA A 40 24.89 0.57 -12.30
N GLY A 41 26.22 0.67 -12.36
CA GLY A 41 26.92 1.63 -13.22
C GLY A 41 26.90 1.28 -14.72
N GLU A 42 27.25 0.04 -15.08
CA GLU A 42 27.28 -0.42 -16.48
C GLU A 42 25.88 -0.44 -17.10
N LYS A 43 24.87 -0.83 -16.31
CA LYS A 43 23.48 -0.91 -16.76
C LYS A 43 22.85 0.48 -16.93
N ALA A 44 23.18 1.43 -16.06
CA ALA A 44 22.78 2.83 -16.24
C ALA A 44 23.44 3.44 -17.49
N ALA A 45 24.71 3.09 -17.77
CA ALA A 45 25.41 3.56 -18.96
C ALA A 45 24.80 3.00 -20.26
N VAL A 46 24.43 1.72 -20.30
CA VAL A 46 23.76 1.11 -21.48
C VAL A 46 22.37 1.70 -21.69
N ALA A 47 21.59 1.92 -20.61
CA ALA A 47 20.27 2.54 -20.73
C ALA A 47 20.35 4.02 -21.14
N LEU A 48 21.34 4.76 -20.63
CA LEU A 48 21.63 6.12 -21.08
C LEU A 48 22.07 6.15 -22.54
N ALA A 49 22.88 5.19 -22.99
CA ALA A 49 23.27 5.05 -24.39
C ALA A 49 22.06 4.74 -25.29
N ALA A 50 21.13 3.88 -24.86
CA ALA A 50 19.88 3.62 -25.58
C ALA A 50 18.97 4.85 -25.60
N PHE A 51 18.91 5.63 -24.51
CA PHE A 51 18.19 6.90 -24.44
C PHE A 51 18.78 7.93 -25.41
N LEU A 52 20.12 8.07 -25.42
CA LEU A 52 20.86 8.92 -26.34
C LEU A 52 20.68 8.48 -27.80
N LEU A 53 20.63 7.17 -28.06
CA LEU A 53 20.41 6.63 -29.40
C LEU A 53 18.97 6.86 -29.90
N GLY A 54 17.96 6.64 -29.05
CA GLY A 54 16.56 6.88 -29.41
C GLY A 54 16.28 8.35 -29.69
N THR A 55 16.85 9.23 -28.88
CA THR A 55 16.78 10.68 -29.11
C THR A 55 17.57 11.14 -30.33
N PHE A 56 18.71 10.51 -30.61
CA PHE A 56 19.51 10.72 -31.82
C PHE A 56 18.76 10.32 -33.11
N LEU A 57 18.09 9.16 -33.12
CA LEU A 57 17.30 8.70 -34.26
C LEU A 57 16.07 9.58 -34.52
N LEU A 58 15.44 10.11 -33.47
CA LEU A 58 14.29 11.03 -33.59
C LEU A 58 14.69 12.43 -34.09
N GLY A 59 15.92 12.88 -33.78
CA GLY A 59 16.48 14.11 -34.34
C GLY A 59 16.87 13.99 -35.82
N ALA A 60 17.17 12.78 -36.31
CA ALA A 60 17.51 12.49 -37.71
C ALA A 60 16.41 12.85 -38.70
N ASP A 61 15.16 12.66 -38.30
CA ASP A 61 14.02 12.92 -39.18
C ASP A 61 13.48 14.36 -39.08
N ALA A 62 14.11 15.21 -38.25
CA ALA A 62 13.61 16.54 -37.91
C ALA A 62 14.29 17.70 -38.68
N SER A 63 15.31 17.45 -39.52
CA SER A 63 15.99 18.55 -40.21
C SER A 63 16.47 18.22 -41.62
N HIS A 64 16.34 19.19 -42.53
CA HIS A 64 16.74 19.07 -43.94
C HIS A 64 18.24 19.32 -44.20
N THR A 65 19.01 19.74 -43.18
CA THR A 65 20.44 20.07 -43.32
C THR A 65 21.28 19.45 -42.22
N THR A 66 22.46 18.92 -42.59
CA THR A 66 23.41 18.27 -41.67
C THR A 66 23.79 19.15 -40.47
N ARG A 67 23.86 20.47 -40.64
CA ARG A 67 24.17 21.42 -39.54
C ARG A 67 23.06 21.49 -38.49
N HIS A 68 21.80 21.56 -38.91
CA HIS A 68 20.64 21.60 -38.01
C HIS A 68 20.49 20.26 -37.29
N TRP A 69 20.78 19.16 -38.00
CA TRP A 69 20.81 17.83 -37.43
C TRP A 69 21.88 17.68 -36.33
N LEU A 70 23.12 18.09 -36.59
CA LEU A 70 24.21 18.03 -35.60
C LEU A 70 23.89 18.88 -34.36
N ALA A 71 23.30 20.07 -34.55
CA ALA A 71 22.89 20.93 -33.45
C ALA A 71 21.77 20.29 -32.60
N ALA A 72 20.77 19.69 -33.26
CA ALA A 72 19.68 18.96 -32.60
C ALA A 72 20.21 17.79 -31.77
N ALA A 73 21.05 16.94 -32.37
CA ALA A 73 21.66 15.80 -31.71
C ALA A 73 22.52 16.23 -30.52
N ALA A 74 23.30 17.30 -30.66
CA ALA A 74 24.13 17.82 -29.57
C ALA A 74 23.28 18.36 -28.39
N LEU A 75 22.26 19.18 -28.66
CA LEU A 75 21.39 19.73 -27.61
C LEU A 75 20.63 18.63 -26.87
N MET A 76 20.15 17.64 -27.61
CA MET A 76 19.43 16.50 -27.07
C MET A 76 20.35 15.58 -26.24
N ALA A 77 21.59 15.37 -26.69
CA ALA A 77 22.61 14.64 -25.94
C ALA A 77 22.98 15.35 -24.63
N VAL A 78 23.19 16.67 -24.66
CA VAL A 78 23.49 17.47 -23.46
C VAL A 78 22.33 17.41 -22.46
N SER A 79 21.09 17.62 -22.92
CA SER A 79 19.89 17.51 -22.07
C SER A 79 19.79 16.13 -21.40
N THR A 80 20.04 15.07 -22.16
CA THR A 80 20.04 13.70 -21.65
C THR A 80 21.13 13.46 -20.61
N LEU A 81 22.36 13.94 -20.85
CA LEU A 81 23.47 13.81 -19.91
C LEU A 81 23.16 14.52 -18.59
N ILE A 82 22.56 15.72 -18.66
CA ILE A 82 22.14 16.47 -17.47
C ILE A 82 21.07 15.70 -16.70
N PHE A 83 20.04 15.17 -17.37
CA PHE A 83 18.99 14.40 -16.70
C PHE A 83 19.49 13.08 -16.12
N GLY A 84 20.35 12.36 -16.84
CA GLY A 84 21.01 11.16 -16.33
C GLY A 84 21.88 11.45 -15.11
N ARG A 85 22.64 12.55 -15.13
CA ARG A 85 23.44 13.01 -13.98
C ARG A 85 22.54 13.39 -12.80
N PHE A 86 21.43 14.07 -13.06
CA PHE A 86 20.40 14.40 -12.07
C PHE A 86 19.87 13.14 -11.38
N LEU A 87 19.49 12.11 -12.15
CA LEU A 87 19.00 10.84 -11.61
C LEU A 87 20.04 10.16 -10.71
N LEU A 88 21.31 10.15 -11.12
CA LEU A 88 22.42 9.56 -10.36
C LEU A 88 22.69 10.28 -9.03
N LEU A 89 22.49 11.60 -8.99
CA LEU A 89 22.74 12.41 -7.80
C LEU A 89 21.56 12.40 -6.83
N LEU A 90 20.34 12.56 -7.34
CA LEU A 90 19.17 12.88 -6.51
C LEU A 90 18.10 11.79 -6.48
N ARG A 91 18.16 10.78 -7.38
CA ARG A 91 17.10 9.78 -7.58
C ARG A 91 17.67 8.38 -7.82
N ARG A 92 18.68 7.98 -7.03
CA ARG A 92 19.34 6.66 -7.16
C ARG A 92 18.36 5.48 -7.13
N GLU A 93 17.27 5.59 -6.36
CA GLU A 93 16.23 4.57 -6.31
C GLU A 93 15.55 4.30 -7.66
N ALA A 94 15.41 5.33 -8.51
CA ALA A 94 14.89 5.16 -9.87
C ALA A 94 15.82 4.31 -10.74
N LEU A 95 17.10 4.23 -10.37
CA LEU A 95 18.15 3.47 -11.05
C LEU A 95 18.41 2.08 -10.41
N SER A 96 17.53 1.65 -9.48
CA SER A 96 17.69 0.38 -8.76
C SER A 96 17.66 -0.87 -9.64
N SER A 97 17.04 -0.81 -10.83
CA SER A 97 17.02 -1.93 -11.77
C SER A 97 16.98 -1.46 -13.23
N VAL A 98 17.54 -2.28 -14.14
CA VAL A 98 17.55 -2.00 -15.59
C VAL A 98 16.14 -1.78 -16.11
N GLY A 99 15.19 -2.62 -15.68
CA GLY A 99 13.79 -2.51 -16.08
C GLY A 99 13.18 -1.18 -15.66
N ARG A 100 13.46 -0.69 -14.45
CA ARG A 100 12.96 0.63 -13.99
C ARG A 100 13.55 1.76 -14.81
N VAL A 101 14.84 1.72 -15.14
CA VAL A 101 15.47 2.75 -15.98
C VAL A 101 14.89 2.74 -17.39
N ILE A 102 14.78 1.56 -18.03
CA ILE A 102 14.20 1.43 -19.37
C ILE A 102 12.76 1.92 -19.39
N ASN A 103 11.95 1.56 -18.39
CA ASN A 103 10.56 1.98 -18.33
C ASN A 103 10.43 3.49 -18.10
N LEU A 104 11.25 4.10 -17.24
CA LEU A 104 11.27 5.54 -17.05
C LEU A 104 11.69 6.27 -18.33
N ALA A 105 12.76 5.78 -18.99
CA ALA A 105 13.22 6.28 -20.27
C ALA A 105 12.13 6.23 -21.34
N LEU A 106 11.43 5.09 -21.46
CA LEU A 106 10.30 4.91 -22.35
C LEU A 106 9.20 5.93 -22.06
N LEU A 107 8.75 6.08 -20.81
CA LEU A 107 7.69 7.02 -20.47
C LEU A 107 8.07 8.48 -20.75
N VAL A 108 9.35 8.85 -20.61
CA VAL A 108 9.85 10.20 -20.90
C VAL A 108 9.97 10.47 -22.39
N LEU A 109 10.38 9.48 -23.19
CA LEU A 109 10.66 9.62 -24.62
C LEU A 109 9.49 9.29 -25.55
N LEU A 110 8.58 8.42 -25.11
CA LEU A 110 7.45 7.98 -25.92
C LEU A 110 6.53 9.14 -26.38
N PRO A 111 6.30 10.23 -25.61
CA PRO A 111 5.61 11.41 -26.13
C PRO A 111 6.27 11.99 -27.39
N LEU A 112 7.61 12.08 -27.39
CA LEU A 112 8.39 12.62 -28.50
C LEU A 112 8.42 11.66 -29.69
N PHE A 113 8.51 10.35 -29.42
CA PHE A 113 8.37 9.32 -30.45
C PHE A 113 6.99 9.35 -31.12
N ILE A 114 5.91 9.46 -30.34
CA ILE A 114 4.53 9.59 -30.84
C ILE A 114 4.36 10.86 -31.67
N LEU A 115 4.94 11.98 -31.22
CA LEU A 115 4.92 13.23 -31.95
C LEU A 115 5.59 13.09 -33.33
N ASN A 116 6.74 12.41 -33.40
CA ASN A 116 7.45 12.17 -34.64
C ASN A 116 6.70 11.19 -35.57
N LEU A 117 6.26 10.04 -35.06
CA LEU A 117 5.57 9.00 -35.84
C LEU A 117 4.24 9.48 -36.42
N LEU A 118 3.49 10.29 -35.66
CA LEU A 118 2.16 10.76 -36.04
C LEU A 118 2.16 12.23 -36.48
N GLY A 119 3.32 12.79 -36.87
CA GLY A 119 3.51 14.18 -37.29
C GLY A 119 2.38 14.78 -38.14
N PRO A 120 1.92 14.11 -39.22
CA PRO A 120 0.82 14.60 -40.06
C PRO A 120 -0.55 14.68 -39.36
N LEU A 121 -0.79 13.89 -38.32
CA LEU A 121 -2.03 13.99 -37.53
C LEU A 121 -1.98 15.20 -36.58
N TRP A 122 -0.79 15.52 -36.06
CA TRP A 122 -0.58 16.66 -35.16
C TRP A 122 -0.69 18.01 -35.86
N THR A 123 -0.40 18.08 -37.17
CA THR A 123 -0.65 19.31 -37.95
C THR A 123 -2.13 19.66 -38.04
N ALA A 124 -3.04 18.68 -37.92
CA ALA A 124 -4.49 18.90 -37.95
C ALA A 124 -5.10 19.03 -36.54
N ALA A 125 -4.64 18.24 -35.58
CA ALA A 125 -5.19 18.23 -34.22
C ALA A 125 -4.53 19.25 -33.28
N GLY A 126 -3.27 19.64 -33.54
CA GLY A 126 -2.45 20.45 -32.66
C GLY A 126 -1.75 19.63 -31.57
N ILE A 127 -0.54 20.05 -31.18
CA ILE A 127 0.30 19.37 -30.17
C ILE A 127 -0.34 19.37 -28.77
N ALA A 128 -1.30 20.27 -28.52
CA ALA A 128 -2.06 20.31 -27.27
C ALA A 128 -2.71 18.95 -26.91
N PHE A 129 -3.06 18.13 -27.91
CA PHE A 129 -3.66 16.80 -27.74
C PHE A 129 -2.64 15.67 -27.53
N LEU A 130 -1.34 15.95 -27.52
CA LEU A 130 -0.35 14.94 -27.15
C LEU A 130 -0.63 14.49 -25.71
N PRO A 131 -0.77 13.18 -25.43
CA PRO A 131 -1.19 12.68 -24.12
C PRO A 131 -0.03 12.68 -23.11
N LEU A 132 0.69 13.79 -22.97
CA LEU A 132 1.81 13.93 -22.03
C LEU A 132 1.37 13.65 -20.59
N SER A 133 0.16 14.12 -20.22
CA SER A 133 -0.43 13.89 -18.90
C SER A 133 -0.66 12.41 -18.56
N PHE A 134 -0.90 11.55 -19.56
CA PHE A 134 -1.01 10.10 -19.37
C PHE A 134 0.32 9.50 -18.90
N PHE A 135 1.42 9.83 -19.59
CA PHE A 135 2.75 9.33 -19.24
C PHE A 135 3.21 9.86 -17.88
N SER A 136 3.02 11.16 -17.65
CA SER A 136 3.33 11.82 -16.38
C SER A 136 2.58 11.22 -15.19
N LEU A 137 1.31 10.84 -15.38
CA LEU A 137 0.53 10.18 -14.35
C LEU A 137 1.04 8.76 -14.05
N ILE A 138 1.45 8.00 -15.06
CA ILE A 138 2.07 6.68 -14.83
C ILE A 138 3.39 6.83 -14.06
N ILE A 139 4.23 7.82 -14.39
CA ILE A 139 5.46 8.08 -13.64
C ILE A 139 5.13 8.42 -12.18
N ALA A 140 4.09 9.22 -11.94
CA ALA A 140 3.65 9.58 -10.59
C ALA A 140 3.18 8.38 -9.77
N LEU A 141 2.51 7.42 -10.40
CA LEU A 141 2.06 6.19 -9.75
C LEU A 141 3.22 5.25 -9.39
N VAL A 142 4.25 5.17 -10.24
CA VAL A 142 5.33 4.19 -10.10
C VAL A 142 6.51 4.71 -9.26
N TRP A 143 6.86 5.99 -9.39
CA TRP A 143 8.02 6.60 -8.74
C TRP A 143 7.66 7.79 -7.83
N GLY A 144 6.37 8.10 -7.69
CA GLY A 144 5.89 9.19 -6.87
C GLY A 144 5.91 10.55 -7.56
N ARG A 145 5.22 11.51 -6.93
CA ARG A 145 4.98 12.85 -7.49
C ARG A 145 6.25 13.63 -7.81
N ALA A 146 7.28 13.55 -6.97
CA ALA A 146 8.49 14.35 -7.14
C ALA A 146 9.21 14.00 -8.44
N LEU A 147 9.50 12.70 -8.66
CA LEU A 147 10.16 12.25 -9.88
C LEU A 147 9.29 12.48 -11.12
N ALA A 148 7.96 12.35 -10.98
CA ALA A 148 7.05 12.61 -12.08
C ALA A 148 7.08 14.07 -12.55
N LEU A 149 7.09 15.04 -11.62
CA LEU A 149 7.23 16.46 -11.96
C LEU A 149 8.55 16.71 -12.69
N GLU A 150 9.67 16.22 -12.14
CA GLU A 150 11.01 16.40 -12.70
C GLU A 150 11.12 15.81 -14.12
N SER A 151 10.63 14.58 -14.28
CA SER A 151 10.61 13.88 -15.58
C SER A 151 9.68 14.53 -16.60
N THR A 152 8.56 15.10 -16.14
CA THR A 152 7.59 15.82 -16.98
C THR A 152 8.15 17.13 -17.48
N VAL A 153 8.80 17.92 -16.61
CA VAL A 153 9.50 19.15 -17.01
C VAL A 153 10.60 18.82 -18.03
N PHE A 154 11.36 17.74 -17.78
CA PHE A 154 12.39 17.30 -18.72
C PHE A 154 11.81 16.88 -20.07
N SER A 155 10.75 16.05 -20.10
CA SER A 155 10.07 15.65 -21.35
C SER A 155 9.50 16.87 -22.09
N GLY A 156 8.92 17.83 -21.36
CA GLY A 156 8.47 19.11 -21.92
C GLY A 156 9.60 19.94 -22.53
N ALA A 157 10.78 19.97 -21.90
CA ALA A 157 11.96 20.63 -22.45
C ALA A 157 12.46 19.95 -23.73
N LEU A 158 12.44 18.61 -23.79
CA LEU A 158 12.79 17.86 -25.00
C LEU A 158 11.80 18.13 -26.15
N LEU A 159 10.50 18.16 -25.85
CA LEU A 159 9.46 18.53 -26.81
C LEU A 159 9.66 19.97 -27.29
N GLY A 160 9.91 20.93 -26.38
CA GLY A 160 10.19 22.32 -26.75
C GLY A 160 11.40 22.46 -27.66
N LEU A 161 12.48 21.73 -27.39
CA LEU A 161 13.66 21.67 -28.27
C LEU A 161 13.29 21.09 -29.64
N TYR A 162 12.50 20.03 -29.68
CA TYR A 162 12.02 19.42 -30.93
C TYR A 162 11.19 20.41 -31.78
N LEU A 163 10.30 21.18 -31.15
CA LEU A 163 9.51 22.21 -31.84
C LEU A 163 10.35 23.38 -32.33
N LEU A 164 11.38 23.77 -31.58
CA LEU A 164 12.31 24.81 -31.99
C LEU A 164 13.05 24.43 -33.28
N LEU A 165 13.40 23.15 -33.45
CA LEU A 165 14.08 22.64 -34.64
C LEU A 165 13.17 22.59 -35.88
N ARG A 166 11.86 22.45 -35.67
CA ARG A 166 10.81 22.44 -36.71
C ARG A 166 10.10 23.78 -36.82
N ARG A 167 10.74 24.86 -36.37
CA ARG A 167 10.15 26.20 -36.40
C ARG A 167 9.74 26.56 -37.84
N GLY A 168 8.48 26.96 -37.99
CA GLY A 168 7.88 27.27 -39.30
C GLY A 168 7.04 26.13 -39.88
N GLU A 169 7.10 24.93 -39.33
CA GLU A 169 6.13 23.87 -39.63
C GLU A 169 4.81 24.11 -38.87
N PRO A 170 3.65 23.76 -39.44
CA PRO A 170 2.34 23.94 -38.78
C PRO A 170 2.23 23.24 -37.42
N MET A 171 3.00 22.17 -37.20
CA MET A 171 3.02 21.45 -35.93
C MET A 171 3.79 22.20 -34.83
N ALA A 172 4.67 23.15 -35.16
CA ALA A 172 5.48 23.87 -34.18
C ALA A 172 4.66 24.96 -33.45
N ASP A 173 3.75 24.53 -32.59
CA ASP A 173 2.84 25.36 -31.79
C ASP A 173 3.30 25.43 -30.31
N PRO A 174 3.93 26.54 -29.88
CA PRO A 174 4.33 26.73 -28.49
C PRO A 174 3.13 26.81 -27.53
N GLY A 175 1.97 27.28 -27.99
CA GLY A 175 0.76 27.37 -27.18
C GLY A 175 0.25 25.98 -26.80
N GLY A 176 0.19 25.06 -27.77
CA GLY A 176 -0.17 23.67 -27.53
C GLY A 176 0.79 22.95 -26.59
N LEU A 177 2.11 23.23 -26.66
CA LEU A 177 3.08 22.71 -25.69
C LEU A 177 2.79 23.19 -24.26
N LEU A 178 2.43 24.47 -24.08
CA LEU A 178 2.07 25.01 -22.76
C LEU A 178 0.83 24.29 -22.19
N VAL A 179 -0.18 24.03 -23.02
CA VAL A 179 -1.40 23.32 -22.58
C VAL A 179 -1.11 21.88 -22.19
N CYS A 180 -0.40 21.11 -23.02
CA CYS A 180 -0.14 19.70 -22.72
C CYS A 180 0.83 19.54 -21.54
N LEU A 181 1.86 20.39 -21.42
CA LEU A 181 2.77 20.43 -20.28
C LEU A 181 2.05 20.86 -19.00
N GLY A 182 1.24 21.92 -19.07
CA GLY A 182 0.45 22.40 -17.93
C GLY A 182 -0.53 21.34 -17.42
N GLY A 183 -1.23 20.66 -18.33
CA GLY A 183 -2.08 19.50 -17.99
C GLY A 183 -1.29 18.38 -17.32
N ALA A 184 -0.12 18.03 -17.86
CA ALA A 184 0.73 16.98 -17.30
C ALA A 184 1.26 17.32 -15.90
N LEU A 185 1.67 18.56 -15.66
CA LEU A 185 2.07 19.04 -14.34
C LEU A 185 0.87 19.05 -13.38
N GLY A 186 -0.31 19.48 -13.83
CA GLY A 186 -1.56 19.40 -13.08
C GLY A 186 -1.88 17.96 -12.65
N ALA A 187 -1.71 16.99 -13.56
CA ALA A 187 -1.87 15.56 -13.27
C ALA A 187 -0.89 15.10 -12.17
N CYS A 188 0.40 15.43 -12.30
CA CYS A 188 1.40 15.08 -11.29
C CYS A 188 1.09 15.69 -9.92
N LEU A 189 0.69 16.95 -9.87
CA LEU A 189 0.36 17.64 -8.61
C LEU A 189 -0.87 17.02 -7.93
N ALA A 190 -1.87 16.62 -8.72
CA ALA A 190 -3.09 15.99 -8.23
C ALA A 190 -2.89 14.51 -7.84
N ALA A 191 -1.88 13.83 -8.40
CA ALA A 191 -1.55 12.43 -8.18
C ALA A 191 -0.88 12.16 -6.81
N GLY A 192 -1.41 12.73 -5.73
CA GLY A 192 -0.96 12.49 -4.36
C GLY A 192 -1.17 11.05 -3.89
N ARG A 193 -1.42 10.81 -2.59
CA ARG A 193 -1.70 9.45 -2.08
C ARG A 193 -3.02 8.91 -2.65
N ILE A 194 -2.95 8.22 -3.77
CA ILE A 194 -4.09 7.60 -4.47
C ILE A 194 -4.46 6.32 -3.72
N ARG A 195 -5.42 6.44 -2.79
CA ARG A 195 -5.94 5.32 -1.99
C ARG A 195 -7.15 4.63 -2.61
N ARG A 196 -7.76 5.21 -3.64
CA ARG A 196 -8.99 4.70 -4.29
C ARG A 196 -8.90 4.92 -5.80
N ARG A 197 -9.50 4.01 -6.58
CA ARG A 197 -9.62 4.17 -8.04
C ARG A 197 -10.30 5.49 -8.43
N THR A 198 -11.30 5.92 -7.66
CA THR A 198 -11.98 7.22 -7.85
C THR A 198 -11.05 8.42 -7.71
N ALA A 199 -9.93 8.30 -7.00
CA ALA A 199 -8.96 9.39 -6.92
C ALA A 199 -8.26 9.63 -8.27
N LEU A 200 -8.10 8.62 -9.13
CA LEU A 200 -7.57 8.79 -10.49
C LEU A 200 -8.52 9.58 -11.39
N VAL A 201 -9.83 9.38 -11.23
CA VAL A 201 -10.84 10.20 -11.92
C VAL A 201 -10.73 11.66 -11.49
N ARG A 202 -10.54 11.93 -10.19
CA ARG A 202 -10.29 13.29 -9.69
C ARG A 202 -9.02 13.90 -10.28
N VAL A 203 -7.95 13.12 -10.43
CA VAL A 203 -6.73 13.57 -11.13
C VAL A 203 -7.05 13.96 -12.58
N GLY A 204 -7.85 13.15 -13.28
CA GLY A 204 -8.33 13.47 -14.62
C GLY A 204 -9.13 14.78 -14.66
N ILE A 205 -10.03 15.02 -13.70
CA ILE A 205 -10.78 16.29 -13.61
C ILE A 205 -9.84 17.49 -13.45
N VAL A 206 -8.86 17.42 -12.53
CA VAL A 206 -7.89 18.50 -12.34
C VAL A 206 -7.05 18.73 -13.60
N THR A 207 -6.63 17.64 -14.25
CA THR A 207 -5.89 17.69 -15.53
C THR A 207 -6.71 18.39 -16.60
N GLY A 208 -7.96 17.98 -16.78
CA GLY A 208 -8.89 18.55 -17.76
C GLY A 208 -9.20 20.02 -17.48
N LEU A 209 -9.49 20.39 -16.23
CA LEU A 209 -9.69 21.80 -15.86
C LEU A 209 -8.45 22.63 -16.14
N THR A 210 -7.26 22.13 -15.84
CA THR A 210 -6.00 22.83 -16.12
C THR A 210 -5.81 23.07 -17.62
N GLN A 211 -6.03 22.03 -18.44
CA GLN A 211 -5.93 22.14 -19.90
C GLN A 211 -6.98 23.07 -20.49
N LEU A 212 -8.23 22.98 -20.01
CA LEU A 212 -9.32 23.87 -20.42
C LEU A 212 -9.01 25.32 -20.09
N SER A 213 -8.55 25.61 -18.87
CA SER A 213 -8.21 26.98 -18.45
C SER A 213 -7.04 27.55 -19.25
N LEU A 214 -5.98 26.76 -19.48
CA LEU A 214 -4.82 27.21 -20.27
C LEU A 214 -5.19 27.43 -21.74
N ALA A 215 -5.89 26.48 -22.36
CA ALA A 215 -6.32 26.58 -23.75
C ALA A 215 -7.32 27.74 -23.94
N GLY A 216 -8.25 27.93 -22.99
CA GLY A 216 -9.19 29.04 -23.01
C GLY A 216 -8.49 30.39 -22.86
N ALA A 217 -7.50 30.51 -21.97
CA ALA A 217 -6.71 31.73 -21.83
C ALA A 217 -5.93 32.06 -23.10
N LEU A 218 -5.29 31.05 -23.73
CA LEU A 218 -4.58 31.23 -25.00
C LEU A 218 -5.54 31.60 -26.15
N ALA A 219 -6.74 31.03 -26.18
CA ALA A 219 -7.77 31.37 -27.16
C ALA A 219 -8.22 32.84 -27.06
N LEU A 220 -8.27 33.41 -25.84
CA LEU A 220 -8.59 34.82 -25.63
C LEU A 220 -7.46 35.77 -26.03
N LEU A 221 -6.21 35.31 -25.99
CA LEU A 221 -5.03 36.07 -26.40
C LEU A 221 -4.79 36.02 -27.92
N GLY A 222 -5.32 35.00 -28.59
CA GLY A 222 -5.15 34.80 -30.03
C GLY A 222 -6.01 35.74 -30.87
N GLU A 223 -5.62 35.92 -32.13
CA GLU A 223 -6.34 36.73 -33.13
C GLU A 223 -7.50 35.97 -33.82
N GLY A 224 -7.68 34.68 -33.47
CA GLY A 224 -8.68 33.79 -34.07
C GLY A 224 -10.08 33.91 -33.45
N SER A 225 -10.99 33.07 -33.92
CA SER A 225 -12.35 32.98 -33.37
C SER A 225 -12.32 32.49 -31.92
N VAL A 226 -12.72 33.35 -30.99
CA VAL A 226 -12.83 33.01 -29.55
C VAL A 226 -13.75 31.81 -29.32
N LEU A 227 -14.87 31.74 -30.06
CA LEU A 227 -15.81 30.63 -29.93
C LEU A 227 -15.17 29.30 -30.36
N GLU A 228 -14.37 29.31 -31.43
CA GLU A 228 -13.66 28.11 -31.89
C GLU A 228 -12.55 27.70 -30.91
N GLY A 229 -11.78 28.66 -30.40
CA GLY A 229 -10.77 28.40 -29.37
C GLY A 229 -11.36 27.82 -28.08
N LEU A 230 -12.53 28.31 -27.63
CA LEU A 230 -13.24 27.75 -26.48
C LEU A 230 -13.76 26.32 -26.74
N ARG A 231 -14.18 26.01 -27.96
CA ARG A 231 -14.55 24.63 -28.35
C ARG A 231 -13.36 23.68 -28.24
N TRP A 232 -12.20 24.09 -28.74
CA TRP A 232 -10.95 23.33 -28.61
C TRP A 232 -10.52 23.17 -27.15
N ALA A 233 -10.63 24.22 -26.34
CA ALA A 233 -10.38 24.16 -24.90
C ALA A 233 -11.30 23.15 -24.18
N GLY A 234 -12.57 23.08 -24.57
CA GLY A 234 -13.52 22.07 -24.06
C GLY A 234 -13.10 20.64 -24.39
N LEU A 235 -12.66 20.39 -25.63
CA LEU A 235 -12.15 19.08 -26.05
C LEU A 235 -10.87 18.68 -25.31
N LEU A 236 -9.95 19.62 -25.10
CA LEU A 236 -8.73 19.40 -24.30
C LEU A 236 -9.06 19.13 -22.83
N GLY A 237 -10.08 19.81 -22.29
CA GLY A 237 -10.60 19.49 -20.96
C GLY A 237 -11.16 18.07 -20.86
N ALA A 238 -11.91 17.64 -21.87
CA ALA A 238 -12.42 16.27 -21.95
C ALA A 238 -11.29 15.23 -22.09
N GLN A 239 -10.23 15.56 -22.82
CA GLN A 239 -9.03 14.72 -22.94
C GLN A 239 -8.37 14.49 -21.56
N GLY A 240 -8.18 15.55 -20.77
CA GLY A 240 -7.62 15.43 -19.41
C GLY A 240 -8.48 14.54 -18.50
N LEU A 241 -9.81 14.67 -18.57
CA LEU A 241 -10.72 13.78 -17.86
C LEU A 241 -10.58 12.32 -18.32
N LEU A 242 -10.52 12.10 -19.64
CA LEU A 242 -10.37 10.78 -20.23
C LEU A 242 -9.07 10.09 -19.77
N VAL A 243 -7.97 10.84 -19.61
CA VAL A 243 -6.70 10.30 -19.09
C VAL A 243 -6.90 9.65 -17.71
N GLY A 244 -7.60 10.31 -16.79
CA GLY A 244 -7.87 9.75 -15.46
C GLY A 244 -8.69 8.46 -15.50
N VAL A 245 -9.69 8.39 -16.39
CA VAL A 245 -10.54 7.20 -16.60
C VAL A 245 -9.72 6.05 -17.20
N VAL A 246 -8.95 6.33 -18.26
CA VAL A 246 -8.13 5.33 -18.94
C VAL A 246 -7.06 4.77 -18.00
N VAL A 247 -6.34 5.63 -17.27
CA VAL A 247 -5.34 5.17 -16.29
C VAL A 247 -5.99 4.37 -15.15
N SER A 248 -7.19 4.77 -14.70
CA SER A 248 -7.93 3.99 -13.71
C SER A 248 -8.32 2.60 -14.20
N GLY A 249 -8.66 2.44 -15.49
CA GLY A 249 -8.96 1.15 -16.10
C GLY A 249 -7.72 0.30 -16.33
N LEU A 250 -6.60 0.93 -16.70
CA LEU A 250 -5.32 0.26 -16.97
C LEU A 250 -4.47 0.02 -15.73
N LEU A 251 -4.90 0.45 -14.54
CA LEU A 251 -4.12 0.34 -13.30
C LEU A 251 -3.59 -1.10 -13.04
N PRO A 252 -4.40 -2.18 -13.17
CA PRO A 252 -3.88 -3.53 -12.98
C PRO A 252 -2.77 -3.91 -13.97
N ALA A 253 -2.88 -3.46 -15.23
CA ALA A 253 -1.85 -3.71 -16.24
C ALA A 253 -0.56 -2.93 -15.93
N ILE A 254 -0.70 -1.68 -15.46
CA ILE A 254 0.43 -0.86 -14.99
C ILE A 254 1.11 -1.55 -13.79
N GLU A 255 0.34 -2.07 -12.83
CA GLU A 255 0.91 -2.76 -11.66
C GLU A 255 1.71 -4.00 -12.06
N ILE A 256 1.20 -4.81 -12.99
CA ILE A 256 1.90 -5.99 -13.50
C ILE A 256 3.16 -5.59 -14.26
N LEU A 257 3.07 -4.62 -15.18
CA LEU A 257 4.18 -4.21 -16.04
C LEU A 257 5.33 -3.57 -15.23
N PHE A 258 4.99 -2.76 -14.22
CA PHE A 258 5.96 -2.03 -13.41
C PHE A 258 6.29 -2.73 -12.09
N LYS A 259 5.64 -3.87 -11.79
CA LYS A 259 5.77 -4.63 -10.54
C LYS A 259 5.63 -3.75 -9.29
N ILE A 260 4.66 -2.82 -9.34
CA ILE A 260 4.33 -1.94 -8.22
C ILE A 260 3.09 -2.45 -7.50
N THR A 261 2.99 -2.14 -6.22
CA THR A 261 1.81 -2.40 -5.41
C THR A 261 1.20 -1.06 -5.05
N THR A 262 -0.02 -0.79 -5.50
CA THR A 262 -0.70 0.46 -5.15
C THR A 262 -1.56 0.26 -3.91
N ALA A 263 -1.97 1.36 -3.28
CA ALA A 263 -2.92 1.30 -2.18
C ALA A 263 -4.26 0.66 -2.57
N VAL A 264 -4.63 0.71 -3.87
CA VAL A 264 -5.83 0.01 -4.36
C VAL A 264 -5.63 -1.50 -4.29
N SER A 265 -4.52 -2.02 -4.83
CA SER A 265 -4.22 -3.46 -4.74
C SER A 265 -4.04 -3.92 -3.29
N LEU A 266 -3.44 -3.10 -2.43
CA LEU A 266 -3.34 -3.42 -0.99
C LEU A 266 -4.71 -3.53 -0.33
N LEU A 267 -5.65 -2.63 -0.61
CA LEU A 267 -7.02 -2.74 -0.09
C LEU A 267 -7.74 -3.99 -0.61
N GLU A 268 -7.53 -4.35 -1.87
CA GLU A 268 -8.06 -5.58 -2.45
C GLU A 268 -7.45 -6.82 -1.77
N LEU A 269 -6.14 -6.80 -1.47
CA LEU A 269 -5.45 -7.85 -0.71
C LEU A 269 -5.89 -7.91 0.77
N GLY A 270 -6.29 -6.78 1.36
CA GLY A 270 -6.82 -6.75 2.73
C GLY A 270 -8.25 -7.28 2.85
N ASN A 271 -8.95 -7.52 1.74
CA ASN A 271 -10.35 -7.96 1.75
C ASN A 271 -10.46 -9.48 1.96
N THR A 272 -10.63 -9.90 3.22
CA THR A 272 -10.76 -11.31 3.62
C THR A 272 -11.85 -12.09 2.88
N HIS A 273 -12.93 -11.45 2.45
CA HIS A 273 -14.03 -12.14 1.77
C HIS A 273 -13.69 -12.48 0.32
N GLU A 274 -13.00 -11.58 -0.37
CA GLU A 274 -12.64 -11.72 -1.78
C GLU A 274 -11.33 -12.49 -1.96
N GLN A 275 -10.41 -12.38 -1.01
CA GLN A 275 -9.09 -13.02 -1.07
C GLN A 275 -9.16 -14.50 -0.67
N PRO A 276 -8.94 -15.44 -1.62
CA PRO A 276 -9.11 -16.87 -1.35
C PRO A 276 -8.15 -17.40 -0.28
N LEU A 277 -6.94 -16.84 -0.21
CA LEU A 277 -5.91 -17.26 0.73
C LEU A 277 -6.23 -16.85 2.17
N LEU A 278 -6.65 -15.60 2.39
CA LEU A 278 -7.10 -15.15 3.72
C LEU A 278 -8.36 -15.89 4.17
N ARG A 279 -9.30 -16.14 3.24
CA ARG A 279 -10.48 -16.96 3.53
C ARG A 279 -10.10 -18.40 3.91
N LYS A 280 -9.08 -18.97 3.28
CA LYS A 280 -8.53 -20.28 3.64
C LYS A 280 -7.90 -20.25 5.04
N LEU A 281 -7.10 -19.24 5.36
CA LEU A 281 -6.52 -19.03 6.69
C LEU A 281 -7.62 -18.96 7.76
N LEU A 282 -8.67 -18.16 7.53
CA LEU A 282 -9.82 -18.03 8.43
C LEU A 282 -10.53 -19.38 8.72
N ILE A 283 -10.64 -20.26 7.72
CA ILE A 283 -11.36 -21.54 7.86
C ILE A 283 -10.48 -22.65 8.43
N GLU A 284 -9.24 -22.78 7.93
CA GLU A 284 -8.34 -23.91 8.27
C GLU A 284 -7.46 -23.63 9.50
N ALA A 285 -7.14 -22.36 9.78
CA ALA A 285 -6.31 -21.93 10.92
C ALA A 285 -6.90 -20.65 11.57
N PRO A 286 -8.10 -20.71 12.16
CA PRO A 286 -8.82 -19.53 12.66
C PRO A 286 -8.10 -18.78 13.79
N GLY A 287 -7.31 -19.49 14.60
CA GLY A 287 -6.52 -18.88 15.67
C GLY A 287 -5.39 -18.00 15.13
N THR A 288 -4.69 -18.51 14.11
CA THR A 288 -3.68 -17.74 13.37
C THR A 288 -4.33 -16.56 12.65
N PHE A 289 -5.48 -16.74 11.99
CA PHE A 289 -6.18 -15.61 11.37
C PHE A 289 -6.52 -14.51 12.38
N HIS A 290 -7.06 -14.88 13.55
CA HIS A 290 -7.40 -13.92 14.60
C HIS A 290 -6.16 -13.18 15.14
N HIS A 291 -5.07 -13.92 15.35
CA HIS A 291 -3.76 -13.35 15.68
C HIS A 291 -3.30 -12.33 14.64
N SER A 292 -3.19 -12.73 13.36
CA SER A 292 -2.74 -11.85 12.28
C SER A 292 -3.61 -10.59 12.13
N TYR A 293 -4.92 -10.70 12.40
CA TYR A 293 -5.82 -9.53 12.41
C TYR A 293 -5.47 -8.54 13.52
N LEU A 294 -5.23 -9.01 14.75
CA LEU A 294 -4.86 -8.15 15.88
C LEU A 294 -3.45 -7.55 15.71
N VAL A 295 -2.49 -8.32 15.22
CA VAL A 295 -1.17 -7.83 14.80
C VAL A 295 -1.32 -6.72 13.78
N GLY A 296 -2.22 -6.88 12.80
CA GLY A 296 -2.51 -5.84 11.81
C GLY A 296 -3.00 -4.53 12.42
N LEU A 297 -3.82 -4.56 13.48
CA LEU A 297 -4.29 -3.34 14.17
C LEU A 297 -3.15 -2.63 14.92
N LEU A 298 -2.32 -3.39 15.65
CA LEU A 298 -1.15 -2.88 16.36
C LEU A 298 -0.14 -2.26 15.38
N ALA A 299 0.13 -2.97 14.29
CA ALA A 299 1.11 -2.59 13.30
C ALA A 299 0.64 -1.39 12.45
N GLU A 300 -0.64 -1.29 12.10
CA GLU A 300 -1.23 -0.12 11.43
C GLU A 300 -1.03 1.15 12.26
N ALA A 301 -1.44 1.13 13.53
CA ALA A 301 -1.31 2.28 14.43
C ALA A 301 0.16 2.69 14.65
N SER A 302 1.04 1.71 14.81
CA SER A 302 2.49 1.94 14.97
C SER A 302 3.11 2.57 13.72
N ALA A 303 2.73 2.09 12.53
CA ALA A 303 3.21 2.64 11.26
C ALA A 303 2.71 4.07 11.03
N GLU A 304 1.46 4.39 11.39
CA GLU A 304 0.96 5.77 11.34
C GLU A 304 1.74 6.71 12.26
N ALA A 305 2.08 6.26 13.47
CA ALA A 305 2.80 7.08 14.45
C ALA A 305 4.21 7.49 13.99
N VAL A 306 4.88 6.65 13.20
CA VAL A 306 6.23 6.92 12.66
C VAL A 306 6.22 7.46 11.22
N GLY A 307 5.04 7.56 10.59
CA GLY A 307 4.90 8.03 9.21
C GLY A 307 5.27 7.00 8.13
N ALA A 308 5.33 5.72 8.47
CA ALA A 308 5.52 4.60 7.56
C ALA A 308 4.23 4.26 6.78
N ASP A 309 4.28 3.32 5.83
CA ASP A 309 3.10 2.91 5.07
C ASP A 309 2.17 2.00 5.90
N ALA A 310 1.27 2.61 6.66
CA ALA A 310 0.34 1.90 7.54
C ALA A 310 -0.56 0.88 6.83
N LEU A 311 -0.98 1.16 5.59
CA LEU A 311 -1.83 0.23 4.83
C LEU A 311 -1.02 -1.01 4.43
N LEU A 312 0.21 -0.80 3.94
CA LEU A 312 1.12 -1.90 3.62
C LEU A 312 1.43 -2.74 4.86
N THR A 313 1.74 -2.10 5.99
CA THR A 313 2.03 -2.78 7.25
C THR A 313 0.86 -3.64 7.71
N ARG A 314 -0.37 -3.09 7.68
CA ARG A 314 -1.58 -3.82 8.02
C ARG A 314 -1.79 -5.03 7.13
N VAL A 315 -1.70 -4.85 5.82
CA VAL A 315 -1.92 -5.94 4.85
C VAL A 315 -0.82 -6.98 5.00
N GLY A 316 0.45 -6.57 5.11
CA GLY A 316 1.57 -7.47 5.39
C GLY A 316 1.34 -8.32 6.64
N ALA A 317 0.87 -7.71 7.73
CA ALA A 317 0.52 -8.41 8.96
C ALA A 317 -0.60 -9.45 8.77
N LEU A 318 -1.60 -9.22 7.91
CA LEU A 318 -2.64 -10.23 7.64
C LEU A 318 -2.08 -11.50 6.98
N TYR A 319 -0.96 -11.37 6.26
CA TYR A 319 -0.37 -12.46 5.50
C TYR A 319 0.91 -13.05 6.12
N HIS A 320 1.53 -12.40 7.12
CA HIS A 320 2.87 -12.79 7.62
C HIS A 320 2.96 -14.27 8.02
N ASP A 321 1.84 -14.83 8.47
CA ASP A 321 1.73 -16.12 9.12
C ASP A 321 1.02 -17.21 8.28
N ILE A 322 0.74 -16.93 7.00
CA ILE A 322 -0.01 -17.88 6.13
C ILE A 322 0.66 -19.24 5.98
N GLY A 323 1.97 -19.35 6.22
CA GLY A 323 2.67 -20.62 6.18
C GLY A 323 2.22 -21.62 7.25
N LYS A 324 1.62 -21.13 8.35
CA LYS A 324 1.03 -21.98 9.40
C LYS A 324 -0.13 -22.84 8.86
N LEU A 325 -0.74 -22.48 7.72
CA LEU A 325 -1.73 -23.31 7.00
C LEU A 325 -1.21 -24.71 6.65
N ASN A 326 0.10 -24.90 6.54
CA ASN A 326 0.68 -26.20 6.21
C ASN A 326 0.50 -27.21 7.35
N LYS A 327 0.62 -26.75 8.61
CA LYS A 327 0.52 -27.58 9.82
C LYS A 327 -0.15 -26.82 10.98
N PRO A 328 -1.43 -26.41 10.86
CA PRO A 328 -2.07 -25.54 11.85
C PRO A 328 -2.01 -26.06 13.29
N GLU A 329 -2.13 -27.39 13.46
CA GLU A 329 -2.15 -28.07 14.75
C GLU A 329 -0.84 -28.03 15.55
N TYR A 330 0.26 -27.59 14.93
CA TYR A 330 1.53 -27.37 15.63
C TYR A 330 1.64 -25.98 16.25
N PHE A 331 0.72 -25.07 15.93
CA PHE A 331 0.71 -23.71 16.45
C PHE A 331 -0.30 -23.57 17.58
N ALA A 332 0.13 -23.02 18.72
CA ALA A 332 -0.63 -23.04 19.96
C ALA A 332 -1.98 -22.30 19.84
N GLU A 333 -2.03 -21.23 19.06
CA GLU A 333 -3.24 -20.44 18.82
C GLU A 333 -4.35 -21.21 18.09
N ASN A 334 -4.03 -22.27 17.36
CA ASN A 334 -5.01 -23.12 16.67
C ASN A 334 -5.36 -24.39 17.45
N SER A 335 -4.70 -24.64 18.58
CA SER A 335 -4.89 -25.85 19.37
C SER A 335 -6.23 -25.80 20.12
N ARG A 336 -7.13 -26.76 19.86
CA ARG A 336 -8.50 -26.83 20.42
C ARG A 336 -8.59 -27.45 21.82
N GLY A 337 -7.56 -27.28 22.64
CA GLY A 337 -7.44 -27.96 23.93
C GLY A 337 -7.03 -29.45 23.84
N GLU A 338 -6.70 -29.93 22.64
CA GLU A 338 -5.93 -31.17 22.47
C GLU A 338 -4.48 -30.90 22.92
N GLY A 339 -3.84 -31.85 23.60
CA GLY A 339 -2.46 -31.69 24.08
C GLY A 339 -1.49 -31.29 22.96
N SER A 340 -0.43 -30.54 23.32
CA SER A 340 0.54 -30.01 22.36
C SER A 340 1.13 -31.09 21.46
N ARG A 341 1.10 -30.88 20.14
CA ARG A 341 1.77 -31.74 19.15
C ARG A 341 3.29 -31.80 19.33
N HIS A 342 3.86 -30.85 20.06
CA HIS A 342 5.27 -30.81 20.39
C HIS A 342 5.67 -31.73 21.55
N ALA A 343 4.72 -32.24 22.34
CA ALA A 343 5.00 -33.05 23.53
C ALA A 343 5.76 -34.35 23.22
N GLY A 344 5.65 -34.87 22.00
CA GLY A 344 6.36 -36.08 21.54
C GLY A 344 7.62 -35.82 20.72
N LEU A 345 8.07 -34.56 20.62
CA LEU A 345 9.19 -34.17 19.76
C LEU A 345 10.37 -33.63 20.58
N THR A 346 11.59 -33.78 20.06
CA THR A 346 12.74 -33.06 20.61
C THR A 346 12.59 -31.55 20.34
N PRO A 347 13.24 -30.70 21.15
CA PRO A 347 13.23 -29.26 20.92
C PRO A 347 13.75 -28.85 19.53
N GLU A 348 14.75 -29.55 18.98
CA GLU A 348 15.28 -29.28 17.63
C GLU A 348 14.24 -29.61 16.55
N MET A 349 13.56 -30.75 16.66
CA MET A 349 12.49 -31.10 15.71
C MET A 349 11.34 -30.09 15.76
N SER A 350 10.97 -29.67 16.96
CA SER A 350 9.95 -28.63 17.16
C SER A 350 10.36 -27.31 16.53
N THR A 351 11.61 -26.89 16.74
CA THR A 351 12.20 -25.69 16.15
C THR A 351 12.18 -25.76 14.63
N LEU A 352 12.57 -26.89 14.02
CA LEU A 352 12.52 -27.07 12.56
C LEU A 352 11.11 -26.95 11.99
N ILE A 353 10.09 -27.41 12.72
CA ILE A 353 8.68 -27.27 12.31
C ILE A 353 8.26 -25.80 12.37
N ILE A 354 8.58 -25.09 13.46
CA ILE A 354 8.25 -23.68 13.62
C ILE A 354 8.99 -22.82 12.59
N CYS A 355 10.30 -23.00 12.40
CA CYS A 355 11.11 -22.29 11.41
C CYS A 355 10.69 -22.51 9.95
N ALA A 356 9.87 -23.52 9.66
CA ALA A 356 9.41 -23.78 8.30
C ALA A 356 8.33 -22.78 7.84
N HIS A 357 7.52 -22.23 8.75
CA HIS A 357 6.34 -21.42 8.35
C HIS A 357 6.68 -20.15 7.55
N PRO A 358 7.77 -19.41 7.78
CA PRO A 358 8.10 -18.25 6.95
C PRO A 358 8.35 -18.64 5.49
N ARG A 359 9.11 -19.71 5.27
CA ARG A 359 9.41 -20.24 3.93
C ARG A 359 8.17 -20.81 3.27
N ASP A 360 7.41 -21.63 3.99
CA ASP A 360 6.17 -22.23 3.49
C ASP A 360 5.14 -21.12 3.17
N GLY A 361 5.16 -20.02 3.92
CA GLY A 361 4.35 -18.83 3.68
C GLY A 361 4.76 -18.09 2.41
N MET A 362 6.05 -17.92 2.14
CA MET A 362 6.52 -17.36 0.86
C MET A 362 6.09 -18.21 -0.33
N GLU A 363 6.31 -19.53 -0.26
CA GLU A 363 5.92 -20.45 -1.34
C GLU A 363 4.41 -20.40 -1.62
N LEU A 364 3.59 -20.32 -0.56
CA LEU A 364 2.16 -20.19 -0.68
C LEU A 364 1.76 -18.82 -1.25
N GLY A 365 2.38 -17.74 -0.77
CA GLY A 365 2.11 -16.39 -1.25
C GLY A 365 2.44 -16.22 -2.73
N GLU A 366 3.60 -16.73 -3.18
CA GLU A 366 4.01 -16.72 -4.59
C GLU A 366 2.99 -17.46 -5.47
N TYR A 367 2.51 -18.62 -5.02
CA TYR A 367 1.49 -19.39 -5.73
C TYR A 367 0.17 -18.63 -5.89
N TYR A 368 -0.22 -17.84 -4.88
CA TYR A 368 -1.42 -16.99 -4.93
C TYR A 368 -1.17 -15.62 -5.58
N GLY A 369 0.03 -15.36 -6.10
CA GLY A 369 0.36 -14.13 -6.81
C GLY A 369 0.49 -12.91 -5.90
N LEU A 370 0.84 -13.09 -4.61
CA LEU A 370 1.11 -11.97 -3.72
C LEU A 370 2.28 -11.14 -4.25
N PRO A 371 2.20 -9.80 -4.20
CA PRO A 371 3.31 -8.95 -4.61
C PRO A 371 4.48 -9.11 -3.65
N LYS A 372 5.70 -8.91 -4.16
CA LYS A 372 6.93 -9.00 -3.37
C LYS A 372 6.88 -8.14 -2.09
N THR A 373 6.32 -6.94 -2.19
CA THR A 373 6.13 -6.02 -1.05
C THR A 373 5.33 -6.61 0.11
N VAL A 374 4.46 -7.61 -0.12
CA VAL A 374 3.73 -8.34 0.92
C VAL A 374 4.48 -9.62 1.28
N LEU A 375 5.06 -10.34 0.30
CA LEU A 375 5.85 -11.56 0.54
C LEU A 375 7.03 -11.34 1.48
N ASP A 376 7.68 -10.18 1.38
CA ASP A 376 8.86 -9.83 2.20
C ASP A 376 8.51 -9.78 3.71
N PHE A 377 7.24 -9.65 4.12
CA PHE A 377 6.86 -9.76 5.55
C PHE A 377 7.07 -11.16 6.12
N MET A 378 6.97 -12.21 5.31
CA MET A 378 6.96 -13.58 5.77
C MET A 378 8.33 -14.01 6.31
N PRO A 379 9.46 -13.84 5.59
CA PRO A 379 10.76 -14.20 6.15
C PRO A 379 11.31 -13.15 7.12
N GLU A 380 10.84 -11.89 7.07
CA GLU A 380 11.39 -10.79 7.88
C GLU A 380 10.72 -10.60 9.25
N HIS A 381 9.45 -10.99 9.43
CA HIS A 381 8.71 -10.66 10.68
C HIS A 381 9.31 -11.32 11.93
N HIS A 382 10.07 -12.40 11.80
CA HIS A 382 10.85 -12.96 12.91
C HIS A 382 12.34 -12.63 12.84
N GLY A 383 12.82 -12.08 11.72
CA GLY A 383 14.24 -11.79 11.51
C GLY A 383 15.12 -13.00 11.84
N THR A 384 16.13 -12.79 12.68
CA THR A 384 17.01 -13.85 13.19
C THR A 384 16.80 -14.12 14.68
N CYS A 385 15.59 -13.87 15.18
CA CYS A 385 15.26 -14.01 16.59
C CYS A 385 15.45 -15.45 17.08
N LEU A 386 15.79 -15.61 18.36
CA LEU A 386 15.87 -16.90 19.03
C LEU A 386 14.47 -17.45 19.35
N ILE A 387 14.26 -18.74 19.10
CA ILE A 387 13.06 -19.48 19.51
C ILE A 387 13.27 -20.00 20.94
N GLU A 388 12.98 -19.12 21.90
CA GLU A 388 13.44 -19.25 23.28
C GLU A 388 12.91 -20.47 24.00
N TYR A 389 11.61 -20.77 23.85
CA TYR A 389 10.98 -21.89 24.55
C TYR A 389 11.70 -23.21 24.27
N PHE A 390 11.98 -23.51 22.99
CA PHE A 390 12.67 -24.74 22.60
C PHE A 390 14.16 -24.69 22.89
N TYR A 391 14.80 -23.52 22.82
CA TYR A 391 16.19 -23.36 23.25
C TYR A 391 16.37 -23.67 24.74
N HIS A 392 15.52 -23.11 25.61
CA HIS A 392 15.55 -23.37 27.04
C HIS A 392 15.21 -24.83 27.36
N ALA A 393 14.19 -25.41 26.71
CA ALA A 393 13.88 -26.83 26.86
C ALA A 393 15.07 -27.74 26.44
N ALA A 394 15.81 -27.38 25.40
CA ALA A 394 17.01 -28.12 24.99
C ALA A 394 18.13 -28.01 26.03
N ARG A 395 18.35 -26.82 26.61
CA ARG A 395 19.34 -26.60 27.67
C ARG A 395 19.00 -27.35 28.95
N GLU A 396 17.72 -27.43 29.32
CA GLU A 396 17.27 -28.19 30.49
C GLU A 396 17.46 -29.70 30.30
N LEU A 397 17.27 -30.21 29.07
CA LEU A 397 17.50 -31.62 28.75
C LEU A 397 19.00 -31.99 28.65
N ARG A 398 19.87 -31.01 28.35
CA ARG A 398 21.30 -31.22 28.15
C ARG A 398 22.14 -30.30 29.03
N VAL A 399 22.00 -30.47 30.35
CA VAL A 399 22.64 -29.61 31.37
C VAL A 399 24.17 -29.56 31.22
N ASP A 400 24.79 -30.64 30.74
CA ASP A 400 26.25 -30.76 30.61
C ASP A 400 26.80 -30.41 29.20
N GLU A 401 25.94 -30.01 28.25
CA GLU A 401 26.36 -29.65 26.89
C GLU A 401 26.06 -28.18 26.58
N GLN A 402 26.98 -27.53 25.85
CA GLN A 402 26.71 -26.21 25.30
C GLN A 402 25.76 -26.33 24.09
N VAL A 403 24.48 -26.05 24.31
CA VAL A 403 23.49 -25.94 23.24
C VAL A 403 23.72 -24.62 22.49
N SER A 404 24.00 -24.70 21.20
CA SER A 404 24.19 -23.52 20.34
C SER A 404 22.86 -22.79 20.09
N GLU A 405 22.81 -21.48 20.34
CA GLU A 405 21.66 -20.62 19.99
C GLU A 405 21.38 -20.60 18.49
N GLU A 406 22.40 -20.74 17.65
CA GLU A 406 22.27 -20.67 16.19
C GLU A 406 21.31 -21.73 15.65
N SER A 407 21.26 -22.90 16.30
CA SER A 407 20.34 -23.99 15.94
C SER A 407 18.87 -23.70 16.26
N PHE A 408 18.61 -22.65 17.05
CA PHE A 408 17.28 -22.23 17.50
C PHE A 408 16.88 -20.86 17.00
N ARG A 409 17.68 -20.24 16.14
CA ARG A 409 17.35 -18.94 15.52
C ARG A 409 16.63 -19.13 14.19
N TYR A 410 15.76 -18.17 13.89
CA TYR A 410 15.21 -18.06 12.55
C TYR A 410 16.32 -17.74 11.52
N PRO A 411 16.21 -18.25 10.28
CA PRO A 411 17.23 -18.04 9.26
C PRO A 411 17.25 -16.60 8.71
N GLY A 412 16.25 -15.77 9.02
CA GLY A 412 16.14 -14.42 8.50
C GLY A 412 15.68 -14.31 7.04
N PRO A 413 15.94 -13.16 6.40
CA PRO A 413 16.80 -12.07 6.86
C PRO A 413 16.17 -11.21 7.97
N LYS A 414 16.96 -10.34 8.60
CA LYS A 414 16.43 -9.27 9.47
C LYS A 414 15.48 -8.36 8.68
N PRO A 415 14.58 -7.63 9.35
CA PRO A 415 13.77 -6.60 8.71
C PRO A 415 14.60 -5.67 7.84
N GLN A 416 14.18 -5.53 6.57
CA GLN A 416 14.85 -4.65 5.59
C GLN A 416 14.18 -3.28 5.49
N ARG A 417 13.04 -3.08 6.18
CA ARG A 417 12.27 -1.83 6.20
C ARG A 417 11.50 -1.66 7.51
N VAL A 418 11.13 -0.42 7.79
CA VAL A 418 10.43 -0.02 9.02
C VAL A 418 9.12 -0.80 9.17
N GLU A 419 8.38 -1.05 8.08
CA GLU A 419 7.09 -1.75 8.13
C GLU A 419 7.22 -3.21 8.61
N THR A 420 8.24 -3.96 8.17
CA THR A 420 8.44 -5.36 8.58
C THR A 420 8.98 -5.44 10.01
N ALA A 421 9.79 -4.46 10.44
CA ALA A 421 10.22 -4.32 11.82
C ALA A 421 9.05 -3.99 12.77
N ILE A 422 8.09 -3.18 12.34
CA ILE A 422 6.86 -2.92 13.09
C ILE A 422 6.04 -4.20 13.26
N VAL A 423 5.89 -5.01 12.20
CA VAL A 423 5.17 -6.29 12.29
C VAL A 423 5.89 -7.26 13.24
N MET A 424 7.23 -7.30 13.23
CA MET A 424 8.00 -8.08 14.20
C MET A 424 7.70 -7.69 15.66
N ILE A 425 7.59 -6.40 15.95
CA ILE A 425 7.25 -5.92 17.29
C ILE A 425 5.79 -6.27 17.61
N ALA A 426 4.86 -5.96 16.71
CA ALA A 426 3.44 -6.17 16.90
C ALA A 426 3.07 -7.65 17.09
N ASP A 427 3.72 -8.56 16.35
CA ASP A 427 3.59 -10.01 16.47
C ASP A 427 3.94 -10.48 17.89
N ALA A 428 5.14 -10.12 18.37
CA ALA A 428 5.58 -10.47 19.71
C ALA A 428 4.70 -9.85 20.81
N VAL A 429 4.33 -8.57 20.65
CA VAL A 429 3.47 -7.85 21.59
C VAL A 429 2.09 -8.51 21.72
N GLU A 430 1.45 -8.87 20.60
CA GLU A 430 0.15 -9.55 20.60
C GLU A 430 0.25 -10.93 21.25
N ALA A 431 1.26 -11.71 20.87
CA ALA A 431 1.44 -13.07 21.35
C ALA A 431 1.64 -13.13 22.87
N ILE A 432 2.40 -12.17 23.42
CA ILE A 432 2.66 -12.07 24.87
C ILE A 432 1.44 -11.48 25.60
N SER A 433 0.80 -10.44 25.06
CA SER A 433 -0.36 -9.82 25.72
C SER A 433 -1.53 -10.78 25.87
N ARG A 434 -1.72 -11.71 24.92
CA ARG A 434 -2.76 -12.74 24.96
C ARG A 434 -2.65 -13.67 26.17
N GLN A 435 -1.43 -13.90 26.67
CA GLN A 435 -1.16 -14.81 27.79
C GLN A 435 -1.17 -14.07 29.14
N MET A 436 -1.31 -12.75 29.13
CA MET A 436 -1.30 -11.93 30.33
C MET A 436 -2.63 -12.04 31.08
N ALA A 437 -2.59 -12.50 32.33
CA ALA A 437 -3.80 -12.70 33.14
C ALA A 437 -4.52 -11.40 33.54
N ASP A 438 -3.77 -10.31 33.74
CA ASP A 438 -4.29 -9.01 34.19
C ASP A 438 -3.60 -7.86 33.44
N PRO A 439 -4.13 -7.48 32.27
CA PRO A 439 -3.53 -6.52 31.35
C PRO A 439 -3.78 -5.07 31.78
N THR A 440 -3.15 -4.64 32.89
CA THR A 440 -3.18 -3.24 33.32
C THR A 440 -2.28 -2.37 32.42
N ARG A 441 -2.56 -1.06 32.36
CA ARG A 441 -1.77 -0.13 31.54
C ARG A 441 -0.27 -0.20 31.85
N THR A 442 0.11 -0.28 33.13
CA THR A 442 1.52 -0.35 33.55
C THR A 442 2.17 -1.63 33.06
N ARG A 443 1.53 -2.79 33.29
CA ARG A 443 2.07 -4.09 32.87
C ARG A 443 2.17 -4.23 31.35
N LEU A 444 1.18 -3.73 30.62
CA LEU A 444 1.23 -3.69 29.16
C LEU A 444 2.37 -2.80 28.68
N GLY A 445 2.57 -1.63 29.30
CA GLY A 445 3.66 -0.72 28.96
C GLY A 445 5.04 -1.35 29.20
N GLU A 446 5.24 -1.97 30.37
CA GLU A 446 6.46 -2.69 30.72
C GLU A 446 6.75 -3.84 29.73
N MET A 447 5.72 -4.64 29.40
CA MET A 447 5.84 -5.74 28.45
C MET A 447 6.21 -5.26 27.04
N VAL A 448 5.55 -4.20 26.54
CA VAL A 448 5.86 -3.64 25.23
C VAL A 448 7.31 -3.12 25.19
N HIS A 449 7.73 -2.41 26.25
CA HIS A 449 9.10 -1.90 26.36
C HIS A 449 10.14 -3.03 26.42
N GLU A 450 9.86 -4.13 27.14
CA GLU A 450 10.72 -5.29 27.20
C GLU A 450 10.88 -5.95 25.82
N VAL A 451 9.79 -6.14 25.08
CA VAL A 451 9.82 -6.69 23.72
C VAL A 451 10.69 -5.83 22.80
N VAL A 452 10.46 -4.51 22.78
CA VAL A 452 11.21 -3.59 21.92
C VAL A 452 12.69 -3.57 22.29
N THR A 453 13.00 -3.46 23.58
CA THR A 453 14.38 -3.46 24.09
C THR A 453 15.09 -4.75 23.72
N LYS A 454 14.44 -5.90 23.85
CA LYS A 454 15.02 -7.20 23.53
C LYS A 454 15.34 -7.32 22.04
N ARG A 455 14.45 -6.90 21.16
CA ARG A 455 14.72 -6.89 19.70
C ARG A 455 15.82 -5.91 19.32
N LEU A 456 15.89 -4.76 20.00
CA LEU A 456 16.97 -3.79 19.84
C LEU A 456 18.34 -4.37 20.25
N MET A 457 18.41 -5.01 21.42
CA MET A 457 19.65 -5.62 21.93
C MET A 457 20.10 -6.84 21.11
N ASP A 458 19.17 -7.59 20.51
CA ASP A 458 19.46 -8.67 19.55
C ASP A 458 19.84 -8.13 18.15
N GLY A 459 19.89 -6.80 17.98
CA GLY A 459 20.30 -6.14 16.75
C GLY A 459 19.35 -6.36 15.57
N GLN A 460 18.07 -6.68 15.80
CA GLN A 460 17.11 -6.98 14.74
C GLN A 460 16.81 -5.78 13.83
N PHE A 461 17.00 -4.56 14.34
CA PHE A 461 16.70 -3.32 13.60
C PHE A 461 17.88 -2.76 12.79
N SER A 462 19.01 -3.46 12.71
CA SER A 462 20.24 -2.95 12.09
C SER A 462 20.16 -2.71 10.57
N GLU A 463 19.14 -3.25 9.90
CA GLU A 463 19.04 -3.28 8.43
C GLU A 463 17.79 -2.58 7.87
N CYS A 464 16.95 -1.98 8.72
CA CYS A 464 15.64 -1.41 8.31
C CYS A 464 15.52 0.12 8.37
N GLY A 465 16.54 0.83 8.89
CA GLY A 465 16.52 2.29 9.02
C GLY A 465 15.64 2.82 10.17
N MET A 466 15.19 1.96 11.09
CA MET A 466 14.43 2.34 12.29
C MET A 466 15.29 3.20 13.23
N THR A 467 14.73 4.30 13.75
CA THR A 467 15.42 5.15 14.74
C THR A 467 14.94 4.87 16.17
N LEU A 468 15.73 5.25 17.18
CA LEU A 468 15.30 5.15 18.59
C LEU A 468 14.04 5.98 18.89
N ALA A 469 13.90 7.14 18.25
CA ALA A 469 12.70 7.97 18.38
C ALA A 469 11.46 7.30 17.76
N ASP A 470 11.64 6.45 16.76
CA ASP A 470 10.53 5.67 16.20
C ASP A 470 10.10 4.56 17.16
N LEU A 471 11.04 3.91 17.85
CA LEU A 471 10.72 2.89 18.86
C LEU A 471 9.83 3.43 19.98
N GLU A 472 10.14 4.61 20.54
CA GLU A 472 9.30 5.25 21.57
C GLU A 472 7.87 5.50 21.08
N LYS A 473 7.70 5.94 19.84
CA LYS A 473 6.38 6.16 19.22
C LYS A 473 5.63 4.85 19.00
N ILE A 474 6.33 3.80 18.57
CA ILE A 474 5.76 2.46 18.39
C ILE A 474 5.30 1.88 19.73
N GLU A 475 6.10 2.01 20.79
CA GLU A 475 5.72 1.56 22.14
C GLU A 475 4.43 2.24 22.60
N ALA A 476 4.34 3.57 22.45
CA ALA A 476 3.15 4.34 22.81
C ALA A 476 1.92 3.93 21.98
N ALA A 477 2.07 3.73 20.67
CA ALA A 477 0.99 3.33 19.77
C ALA A 477 0.47 1.92 20.09
N CYS A 478 1.37 0.95 20.29
CA CYS A 478 1.03 -0.40 20.73
C CYS A 478 0.26 -0.38 22.04
N LEU A 479 0.76 0.36 23.04
CA LEU A 479 0.09 0.48 24.34
C LEU A 479 -1.33 1.04 24.20
N GLN A 480 -1.53 2.08 23.38
CA GLN A 480 -2.83 2.67 23.15
C GLN A 480 -3.83 1.68 22.52
N VAL A 481 -3.40 0.90 21.53
CA VAL A 481 -4.23 -0.12 20.88
C VAL A 481 -4.56 -1.25 21.86
N LEU A 482 -3.57 -1.77 22.59
CA LEU A 482 -3.77 -2.83 23.60
C LEU A 482 -4.75 -2.38 24.68
N MET A 483 -4.63 -1.15 25.17
CA MET A 483 -5.61 -0.58 26.10
C MET A 483 -7.01 -0.66 25.49
N GLY A 484 -7.20 -0.22 24.24
CA GLY A 484 -8.49 -0.32 23.54
C GLY A 484 -9.04 -1.75 23.45
N LEU A 485 -8.18 -2.74 23.20
CA LEU A 485 -8.56 -4.16 23.10
C LEU A 485 -8.93 -4.79 24.45
N TYR A 486 -8.20 -4.45 25.52
CA TYR A 486 -8.34 -5.07 26.84
C TYR A 486 -9.16 -4.24 27.85
N HIS A 487 -9.66 -3.06 27.50
CA HIS A 487 -10.57 -2.32 28.38
C HIS A 487 -11.79 -3.19 28.72
N GLN A 488 -11.92 -3.51 30.00
CA GLN A 488 -13.11 -4.14 30.56
C GLN A 488 -14.33 -3.29 30.18
N ARG A 489 -15.31 -3.87 29.48
CA ARG A 489 -16.69 -3.34 29.56
C ARG A 489 -16.97 -3.13 31.04
N ALA A 490 -17.26 -1.89 31.44
CA ALA A 490 -17.64 -1.55 32.81
C ALA A 490 -18.60 -2.64 33.31
N THR A 491 -18.13 -3.46 34.23
CA THR A 491 -18.92 -4.57 34.73
C THR A 491 -19.98 -3.93 35.59
N PHE A 492 -21.22 -3.86 35.08
CA PHE A 492 -22.32 -3.34 35.89
C PHE A 492 -22.31 -4.10 37.22
N PRO A 493 -22.34 -3.40 38.37
CA PRO A 493 -22.39 -4.04 39.67
C PRO A 493 -23.50 -5.09 39.66
N LYS A 494 -23.18 -6.31 40.10
CA LYS A 494 -24.16 -7.42 40.22
C LYS A 494 -25.34 -7.09 41.16
N SER A 495 -25.34 -5.92 41.82
CA SER A 495 -26.47 -5.37 42.58
C SER A 495 -27.61 -4.82 41.73
N MET A 496 -27.46 -4.69 40.40
CA MET A 496 -28.58 -4.39 39.48
C MET A 496 -29.10 -5.66 38.78
N ARG A 497 -29.27 -6.76 39.53
CA ARG A 497 -30.29 -7.74 39.14
C ARG A 497 -31.64 -7.11 39.41
N ALA A 498 -32.19 -6.43 38.40
CA ALA A 498 -33.59 -6.06 38.37
C ALA A 498 -34.40 -7.32 38.69
N HIS A 499 -35.21 -7.23 39.75
CA HIS A 499 -36.31 -8.14 40.01
C HIS A 499 -37.10 -8.34 38.70
N PRO A 500 -37.55 -9.55 38.33
CA PRO A 500 -38.38 -9.72 37.16
C PRO A 500 -39.52 -8.70 37.25
N LEU A 501 -39.68 -7.88 36.21
CA LEU A 501 -40.76 -6.92 36.09
C LEU A 501 -42.08 -7.67 36.24
N ASP A 502 -42.66 -7.59 37.43
CA ASP A 502 -44.01 -8.06 37.71
C ASP A 502 -44.98 -7.08 37.03
N LEU A 503 -45.37 -7.42 35.80
CA LEU A 503 -46.33 -6.67 34.99
C LEU A 503 -47.76 -6.73 35.54
N SER A 504 -47.99 -7.39 36.69
CA SER A 504 -49.30 -7.43 37.33
C SER A 504 -49.61 -6.21 38.21
N GLN A 505 -48.63 -5.34 38.48
CA GLN A 505 -48.88 -4.11 39.23
C GLN A 505 -49.14 -2.91 38.30
N PRO A 506 -50.30 -2.23 38.44
CA PRO A 506 -50.57 -1.04 37.65
C PRO A 506 -49.57 0.07 38.02
N SER A 507 -48.88 0.59 37.01
CA SER A 507 -47.91 1.68 37.13
C SER A 507 -48.43 2.83 38.01
N ALA A 508 -47.59 3.28 38.94
CA ALA A 508 -47.83 4.42 39.83
C ALA A 508 -48.20 5.72 39.09
N ALA A 509 -47.96 5.80 37.78
CA ALA A 509 -48.41 6.92 36.93
C ALA A 509 -49.93 6.96 36.69
N ARG A 510 -50.69 5.91 37.03
CA ARG A 510 -52.16 5.88 36.90
C ARG A 510 -52.92 6.22 38.20
N LYS A 511 -52.21 6.37 39.32
CA LYS A 511 -52.80 6.74 40.62
C LYS A 511 -52.84 8.26 40.84
N ALA A 512 -51.97 9.01 40.17
CA ALA A 512 -51.93 10.47 40.26
C ALA A 512 -52.98 11.19 39.38
N SER A 513 -53.73 10.47 38.54
CA SER A 513 -54.78 11.05 37.69
C SER A 513 -56.20 10.77 38.16
N LEU A 514 -56.39 10.16 39.34
CA LEU A 514 -57.71 9.77 39.87
C LEU A 514 -58.03 10.35 41.26
N ASP A 515 -57.07 11.00 41.93
CA ASP A 515 -57.25 11.54 43.30
C ASP A 515 -57.25 13.09 43.34
N GLY A 516 -57.72 13.75 42.28
CA GLY A 516 -57.65 15.21 42.13
C GLY A 516 -58.91 15.87 41.56
N GLU A 517 -60.09 15.45 41.99
CA GLU A 517 -61.33 16.23 41.83
C GLU A 517 -62.00 16.37 43.20
N ASP A 518 -61.92 17.56 43.80
CA ASP A 518 -62.81 17.98 44.88
C ASP A 518 -63.69 19.14 44.36
N PRO A 519 -65.03 19.01 44.37
CA PRO A 519 -65.94 19.97 43.77
C PRO A 519 -66.50 20.93 44.82
N ASP A 520 -65.83 22.07 45.06
CA ASP A 520 -66.50 23.31 45.51
C ASP A 520 -65.46 24.43 45.75
N ALA A 521 -65.37 25.36 44.79
CA ALA A 521 -64.86 26.71 45.06
C ALA A 521 -65.36 27.67 43.98
N THR A 522 -66.56 28.16 44.20
CA THR A 522 -67.22 29.25 43.51
C THR A 522 -66.46 30.58 43.67
N LEU A 523 -66.56 31.44 42.64
CA LEU A 523 -66.56 32.92 42.67
C LEU A 523 -65.35 33.69 42.08
N LEU A 524 -65.68 34.44 41.00
CA LEU A 524 -65.23 35.80 40.66
C LEU A 524 -63.74 35.96 40.27
N GLY A 525 -63.33 36.60 39.17
CA GLY A 525 -63.98 37.44 38.19
C GLY A 525 -62.89 38.18 37.39
N ARG A 526 -63.22 38.55 36.15
CA ARG A 526 -62.69 39.67 35.33
C ARG A 526 -61.17 39.97 35.33
N GLY A 527 -60.58 39.84 34.14
CA GLY A 527 -60.15 41.01 33.36
C GLY A 527 -58.65 41.30 33.29
N GLY A 528 -58.19 41.62 32.07
CA GLY A 528 -57.19 42.66 31.84
C GLY A 528 -55.82 42.23 31.31
N ASP A 529 -55.67 42.35 29.99
CA ASP A 529 -54.67 43.16 29.28
C ASP A 529 -53.15 43.10 29.60
N ARG A 530 -52.42 42.93 28.47
CA ARG A 530 -51.18 43.64 28.04
C ARG A 530 -49.78 43.14 28.46
N ALA A 531 -49.06 42.70 27.41
CA ALA A 531 -47.85 43.29 26.81
C ALA A 531 -46.48 43.24 27.55
N GLY A 532 -45.43 42.99 26.73
CA GLY A 532 -44.01 43.27 27.01
C GLY A 532 -43.12 42.05 26.77
N SER A 533 -42.69 41.74 25.55
CA SER A 533 -41.50 42.24 24.83
C SER A 533 -40.14 42.09 25.55
N LEU A 534 -39.34 41.19 24.98
CA LEU A 534 -37.94 41.34 24.56
C LEU A 534 -36.82 41.55 25.61
N GLY A 535 -35.78 40.75 25.40
CA GLY A 535 -34.43 40.79 25.95
C GLY A 535 -33.71 39.52 25.56
#